data_AF-A0ABD1E3C1-F1
#
_entry.id   AF-A0ABD1E3C1-F1
#
_cell.length_a   1.000
_cell.length_b   1.000
_cell.length_c   1.000
_cell.angle_alpha   90.00
_cell.angle_beta   90.00
_cell.angle_gamma   90.00
#
_symmetry.space_group_name_H-M   'P 1'
#
loop_
_entity.id
_entity.type
_entity.pdbx_description
1 polymer ?
#
loop_
_entity_poly.entity_id
_entity_poly.type
_entity_poly.pdbx_seq_one_letter_code
_entity_poly.pdbx_strand_id
1 'polypeptide(L)'
;MPTTYIPENVKSCQHHLGYLLPPLLLGLQFINRPYVIKGPELYILLQAFCEVARNMTRLDDENSLTDEDYKIFCPLSKEQFRELFTYCDRVPREGGYRYVSKKDLLMFLCKIRQGLSDEFLCAMFQYSSRQDTSLAIATVRKSLTQRFVPANIGFDAIRRENYITIIEI
;
A
#
# COMPACT_ATOMS: atom_id res chain seq x y z
N MET A 1 16.13 -42.09 -8.55
CA MET A 1 16.40 -41.09 -9.60
C MET A 1 15.97 -39.73 -9.06
N PRO A 2 16.85 -38.71 -9.02
CA PRO A 2 16.50 -37.41 -8.49
C PRO A 2 15.64 -36.65 -9.51
N THR A 3 14.41 -36.33 -9.13
CA THR A 3 13.50 -35.49 -9.92
C THR A 3 13.90 -34.03 -9.77
N THR A 4 14.52 -33.48 -10.81
CA THR A 4 14.82 -32.06 -10.93
C THR A 4 13.51 -31.28 -11.07
N TYR A 5 13.22 -30.41 -10.09
CA TYR A 5 12.03 -29.56 -10.04
C TYR A 5 12.37 -28.16 -10.54
N ILE A 6 11.65 -27.66 -11.54
CA ILE A 6 11.79 -26.29 -12.07
C ILE A 6 10.47 -25.54 -11.81
N PRO A 7 10.45 -24.51 -10.95
CA PRO A 7 9.23 -23.76 -10.62
C PRO A 7 8.76 -22.83 -11.75
N GLU A 8 7.45 -22.58 -11.82
CA GLU A 8 6.73 -21.98 -12.96
C GLU A 8 7.03 -20.50 -13.28
N ASN A 9 7.94 -19.82 -12.55
CA ASN A 9 8.23 -18.40 -12.76
C ASN A 9 9.73 -18.09 -12.94
N VAL A 10 10.56 -19.09 -13.19
CA VAL A 10 11.99 -18.87 -13.44
C VAL A 10 12.18 -18.36 -14.87
N LYS A 11 12.67 -17.13 -15.02
CA LYS A 11 13.10 -16.58 -16.31
C LYS A 11 14.40 -17.25 -16.77
N SER A 12 14.29 -18.45 -17.29
CA SER A 12 15.41 -19.16 -17.91
C SER A 12 15.53 -18.69 -19.36
N CYS A 13 16.71 -18.21 -19.77
CA CYS A 13 16.92 -17.77 -21.16
C CYS A 13 16.88 -18.98 -22.12
N GLN A 14 16.37 -18.78 -23.35
CA GLN A 14 16.22 -19.83 -24.37
C GLN A 14 17.51 -20.62 -24.62
N HIS A 15 18.67 -19.97 -24.50
CA HIS A 15 19.98 -20.59 -24.71
C HIS A 15 20.33 -21.63 -23.63
N HIS A 16 19.87 -21.46 -22.38
CA HIS A 16 20.14 -22.42 -21.30
C HIS A 16 19.11 -23.55 -21.22
N LEU A 17 17.89 -23.36 -21.73
CA LEU A 17 16.88 -24.42 -21.76
C LEU A 17 17.06 -25.38 -22.95
N GLY A 18 17.60 -24.91 -24.08
CA GLY A 18 17.75 -25.67 -25.33
C GLY A 18 18.57 -26.95 -25.22
N TYR A 19 19.61 -26.96 -24.37
CA TYR A 19 20.51 -28.11 -24.22
C TYR A 19 19.97 -29.22 -23.29
N LEU A 20 18.94 -28.92 -22.48
CA LEU A 20 18.37 -29.86 -21.51
C LEU A 20 17.08 -30.55 -22.02
N LEU A 21 16.51 -30.08 -23.13
CA LEU A 21 15.17 -30.47 -23.58
C LEU A 21 15.05 -31.90 -24.15
N PRO A 22 15.97 -32.44 -24.98
CA PRO A 22 15.72 -33.73 -25.61
C PRO A 22 15.61 -34.92 -24.65
N PRO A 23 16.46 -35.06 -23.60
CA PRO A 23 16.37 -36.20 -22.67
C PRO A 23 15.24 -36.08 -21.63
N LEU A 24 14.81 -34.85 -21.29
CA LEU A 24 13.87 -34.60 -20.20
C LEU A 24 12.39 -34.65 -20.62
N LEU A 25 12.08 -34.37 -21.88
CA LEU A 25 10.69 -34.32 -22.38
C LEU A 25 9.96 -35.68 -22.32
N LEU A 26 10.68 -36.80 -22.36
CA LEU A 26 10.08 -38.14 -22.32
C LEU A 26 9.56 -38.55 -20.92
N GLY A 27 9.96 -37.85 -19.85
CA GLY A 27 9.61 -38.21 -18.48
C GLY A 27 8.80 -37.16 -17.70
N LEU A 28 8.58 -35.97 -18.28
CA LEU A 28 7.87 -34.88 -17.60
C LEU A 28 6.36 -35.04 -17.78
N GLN A 29 5.72 -35.71 -16.83
CA GLN A 29 4.26 -35.66 -16.68
C GLN A 29 3.90 -34.43 -15.84
N PHE A 30 2.98 -33.61 -16.36
CA PHE A 30 2.34 -32.56 -15.57
C PHE A 30 1.52 -33.20 -14.45
N ILE A 31 1.88 -32.91 -13.20
CA ILE A 31 1.15 -33.39 -12.03
C ILE A 31 0.53 -32.18 -11.34
N ASN A 32 -0.79 -32.00 -11.50
CA ASN A 32 -1.57 -31.03 -10.73
C ASN A 32 -1.80 -31.58 -9.30
N ARG A 33 -0.75 -31.52 -8.47
CA ARG A 33 -0.86 -31.82 -7.04
C ARG A 33 -1.09 -30.52 -6.29
N PRO A 34 -2.23 -30.33 -5.61
CA PRO A 34 -2.37 -29.23 -4.67
C PRO A 34 -1.29 -29.37 -3.60
N TYR A 35 -0.43 -28.37 -3.46
CA TYR A 35 0.62 -28.38 -2.45
C TYR A 35 -0.02 -28.31 -1.07
N VAL A 36 0.00 -29.42 -0.34
CA VAL A 36 -0.49 -29.49 1.04
C VAL A 36 0.67 -29.19 1.96
N ILE A 37 0.69 -27.96 2.49
CA ILE A 37 1.68 -27.53 3.50
C ILE A 37 1.52 -28.43 4.71
N LYS A 38 2.59 -29.12 5.13
CA LYS A 38 2.54 -29.99 6.32
C LYS A 38 2.51 -29.14 7.59
N GLY A 39 1.93 -29.66 8.66
CA GLY A 39 1.78 -28.94 9.95
C GLY A 39 3.05 -28.21 10.43
N PRO A 40 4.24 -28.84 10.41
CA PRO A 40 5.49 -28.16 10.80
C PRO A 40 5.91 -27.04 9.84
N GLU A 41 5.72 -27.22 8.53
CA GLU A 41 6.03 -26.20 7.51
C GLU A 41 5.08 -25.01 7.64
N LEU A 42 3.79 -25.28 7.93
CA LEU A 42 2.80 -24.25 8.22
C LEU A 42 3.16 -23.47 9.49
N TYR A 43 3.60 -24.17 10.54
CA TYR A 43 4.03 -23.53 11.78
C TYR A 43 5.23 -22.60 11.56
N ILE A 44 6.25 -23.04 10.82
CA ILE A 44 7.41 -22.21 10.48
C ILE A 44 6.99 -20.99 9.66
N LEU A 45 6.11 -21.17 8.68
CA LEU A 45 5.60 -20.09 7.84
C LEU A 45 4.80 -19.06 8.66
N LEU A 46 3.88 -19.53 9.50
CA LEU A 46 3.09 -18.66 10.38
C LEU A 46 3.97 -17.95 11.41
N GLN A 47 4.98 -18.63 11.94
CA GLN A 47 5.93 -18.05 12.88
C GLN A 47 6.76 -16.94 12.21
N ALA A 48 7.23 -17.17 10.98
CA ALA A 48 7.91 -16.15 10.19
C ALA A 48 7.01 -14.94 9.91
N PHE A 49 5.73 -15.15 9.57
CA PHE A 49 4.77 -14.05 9.43
C PHE A 49 4.55 -13.29 10.74
N CYS A 50 4.41 -14.00 11.86
CA CYS A 50 4.28 -13.37 13.17
C CYS A 50 5.54 -12.57 13.56
N GLU A 51 6.73 -13.07 13.24
CA GLU A 51 7.99 -12.39 13.53
C GLU A 51 8.17 -11.13 12.68
N VAL A 52 7.82 -11.19 11.39
CA VAL A 52 7.74 -10.02 10.51
C VAL A 52 6.69 -9.03 11.02
N ALA A 53 5.52 -9.48 11.47
CA ALA A 53 4.49 -8.60 12.01
C ALA A 53 4.92 -7.92 13.32
N ARG A 54 5.68 -8.61 14.17
CA ARG A 54 6.26 -8.03 15.41
C ARG A 54 7.39 -7.05 15.12
N ASN A 55 8.16 -7.31 14.07
CA ASN A 55 9.30 -6.50 13.65
C ASN A 55 8.95 -5.42 12.62
N MET A 56 7.70 -5.36 12.15
CA MET A 56 7.23 -4.24 11.34
C MET A 56 7.43 -2.98 12.15
N THR A 57 8.45 -2.22 11.77
CA THR A 57 8.69 -0.88 12.26
C THR A 57 7.40 -0.12 12.07
N ARG A 58 6.91 0.44 13.18
CA ARG A 58 5.69 1.24 13.21
C ARG A 58 5.72 2.17 12.01
N LEU A 59 4.62 2.23 11.23
CA LEU A 59 4.41 3.18 10.13
C LEU A 59 4.29 4.62 10.68
N ASP A 60 5.15 4.98 11.63
CA ASP A 60 5.18 6.24 12.32
C ASP A 60 6.27 7.16 11.70
N ASP A 61 7.27 6.62 11.01
CA ASP A 61 8.32 7.42 10.35
C ASP A 61 8.27 7.34 8.82
N GLU A 62 8.40 8.48 8.16
CA GLU A 62 8.31 8.60 6.70
C GLU A 62 9.45 7.89 5.97
N ASN A 63 10.61 7.76 6.64
CA ASN A 63 11.80 7.11 6.12
C ASN A 63 11.76 5.58 6.25
N SER A 64 10.75 5.01 6.94
CA SER A 64 10.65 3.56 7.09
C SER A 64 10.15 2.86 5.82
N LEU A 65 9.59 3.61 4.87
CA LEU A 65 9.02 3.10 3.62
C LEU A 65 9.87 3.52 2.42
N THR A 66 10.20 2.57 1.56
CA THR A 66 10.77 2.87 0.24
C THR A 66 9.71 3.42 -0.71
N ASP A 67 10.12 3.97 -1.86
CA ASP A 67 9.16 4.51 -2.84
C ASP A 67 8.26 3.40 -3.41
N GLU A 68 8.81 2.18 -3.56
CA GLU A 68 8.04 1.01 -3.98
C GLU A 68 7.03 0.57 -2.92
N ASP A 69 7.38 0.66 -1.63
CA ASP A 69 6.42 0.39 -0.54
C ASP A 69 5.29 1.43 -0.53
N TYR A 70 5.62 2.71 -0.75
CA TYR A 70 4.62 3.77 -0.89
C TYR A 70 3.64 3.48 -2.03
N LYS A 71 4.12 2.95 -3.16
CA LYS A 71 3.28 2.53 -4.30
C LYS A 71 2.37 1.34 -3.98
N ILE A 72 2.54 0.64 -2.87
CA ILE A 72 1.57 -0.37 -2.40
C ILE A 72 0.42 0.33 -1.65
N PHE A 73 0.74 1.29 -0.80
CA PHE A 73 -0.25 2.00 0.03
C PHE A 73 -1.03 3.05 -0.75
N CYS A 74 -0.39 3.89 -1.56
CA CYS A 74 -1.06 4.94 -2.33
C CYS A 74 -0.45 5.12 -3.72
N PRO A 75 -1.18 5.70 -4.69
CA PRO A 75 -0.65 5.91 -6.04
C PRO A 75 0.25 7.15 -6.15
N LEU A 76 0.47 7.89 -5.06
CA LEU A 76 1.26 9.13 -5.05
C LEU A 76 2.75 8.84 -4.86
N SER A 77 3.61 9.69 -5.43
CA SER A 77 5.03 9.73 -5.07
C SER A 77 5.22 10.26 -3.63
N LYS A 78 6.41 10.08 -3.05
CA LYS A 78 6.72 10.65 -1.73
C LYS A 78 6.64 12.18 -1.72
N GLU A 79 7.08 12.83 -2.79
CA GLU A 79 7.03 14.28 -2.95
C GLU A 79 5.57 14.76 -2.96
N GLN A 80 4.71 14.10 -3.76
CA GLN A 80 3.29 14.41 -3.81
C GLN A 80 2.60 14.15 -2.47
N PHE A 81 3.00 13.09 -1.75
CA PHE A 81 2.52 12.83 -0.40
C PHE A 81 2.91 13.93 0.58
N ARG A 82 4.17 14.39 0.55
CA ARG A 82 4.66 15.51 1.38
C ARG A 82 3.87 16.79 1.08
N GLU A 83 3.69 17.09 -0.20
CA GLU A 83 2.92 18.25 -0.65
C GLU A 83 1.47 18.17 -0.16
N LEU A 84 0.80 17.03 -0.35
CA LEU A 84 -0.57 16.81 0.15
C LEU A 84 -0.64 16.96 1.68
N PHE A 85 0.37 16.46 2.40
CA PHE A 85 0.45 16.60 3.85
C PHE A 85 0.58 18.07 4.29
N THR A 86 1.20 18.94 3.48
CA THR A 86 1.21 20.39 3.76
C THR A 86 -0.18 21.00 3.77
N TYR A 87 -1.18 20.36 3.16
CA TYR A 87 -2.59 20.77 3.20
C TYR A 87 -3.38 20.23 4.39
N CYS A 88 -2.78 19.37 5.22
CA CYS A 88 -3.43 18.81 6.40
C CYS A 88 -3.28 19.73 7.62
N ASP A 89 -4.25 20.62 7.84
CA ASP A 89 -4.34 21.44 9.06
C ASP A 89 -4.98 20.71 10.25
N ARG A 90 -4.76 21.27 11.44
CA ARG A 90 -5.42 20.84 12.67
C ARG A 90 -6.95 21.01 12.57
N VAL A 91 -7.68 20.03 13.08
CA VAL A 91 -9.14 20.00 13.05
C VAL A 91 -9.67 20.34 14.45
N PRO A 92 -10.61 21.31 14.59
CA PRO A 92 -11.22 21.62 15.88
C PRO A 92 -12.08 20.46 16.39
N ARG A 93 -11.96 20.17 17.70
CA ARG A 93 -12.72 19.16 18.44
C ARG A 93 -13.17 19.76 19.78
N GLU A 94 -14.21 19.20 20.41
CA GLU A 94 -14.58 19.54 21.78
C GLU A 94 -13.36 19.45 22.70
N GLY A 95 -13.00 20.58 23.32
CA GLY A 95 -11.85 20.69 24.22
C GLY A 95 -10.49 20.94 23.56
N GLY A 96 -10.40 21.20 22.25
CA GLY A 96 -9.14 21.63 21.62
C GLY A 96 -9.01 21.33 20.13
N TYR A 97 -7.81 20.91 19.71
CA TYR A 97 -7.49 20.60 18.32
C TYR A 97 -6.90 19.20 18.20
N ARG A 98 -7.24 18.51 17.10
CA ARG A 98 -6.61 17.24 16.71
C ARG A 98 -5.71 17.48 15.50
N TYR A 99 -4.50 16.94 15.56
CA TYR A 99 -3.53 17.01 14.50
C TYR A 99 -3.60 15.75 13.65
N VAL A 100 -3.38 15.91 12.34
CA VAL A 100 -3.24 14.81 11.40
C VAL A 100 -1.78 14.39 11.37
N SER A 101 -1.50 13.13 11.67
CA SER A 101 -0.16 12.55 11.48
C SER A 101 0.01 12.03 10.05
N LYS A 102 1.26 11.84 9.61
CA LYS A 102 1.56 11.23 8.31
C LYS A 102 0.95 9.82 8.21
N LYS A 103 0.96 9.06 9.31
CA LYS A 103 0.30 7.75 9.40
C LYS A 103 -1.19 7.84 9.13
N ASP A 104 -1.88 8.84 9.70
CA ASP A 104 -3.31 9.05 9.47
C ASP A 104 -3.58 9.33 7.98
N LEU A 105 -2.78 10.20 7.35
CA LEU A 105 -2.91 10.52 5.92
C LEU A 105 -2.62 9.29 5.05
N LEU A 106 -1.55 8.55 5.32
CA LEU A 106 -1.20 7.34 4.56
C LEU A 106 -2.29 6.27 4.65
N MET A 107 -2.83 6.05 5.85
CA MET A 107 -3.95 5.14 6.06
C MET A 107 -5.21 5.58 5.33
N PHE A 108 -5.52 6.88 5.34
CA PHE A 108 -6.66 7.43 4.61
C PHE A 108 -6.52 7.20 3.09
N LEU A 109 -5.34 7.48 2.51
CA LEU A 109 -5.07 7.23 1.09
C LEU A 109 -5.13 5.74 0.75
N CYS A 110 -4.61 4.89 1.63
CA CYS A 110 -4.70 3.44 1.49
C CYS A 110 -6.15 2.96 1.48
N LYS A 111 -7.00 3.51 2.35
CA LYS A 111 -8.44 3.22 2.38
C LYS A 111 -9.12 3.60 1.07
N ILE A 112 -8.84 4.79 0.53
CA ILE A 112 -9.43 5.24 -0.74
C ILE A 112 -9.02 4.33 -1.89
N ARG A 113 -7.73 3.95 -1.95
CA ARG A 113 -7.22 3.12 -3.03
C ARG A 113 -7.74 1.69 -2.99
N GLN A 114 -7.72 1.07 -1.81
CA GLN A 114 -7.93 -0.38 -1.67
C GLN A 114 -9.34 -0.75 -1.18
N GLY A 115 -10.13 0.22 -0.70
CA GLY A 115 -11.50 -0.04 -0.24
C GLY A 115 -11.60 -0.87 1.04
N LEU A 116 -10.56 -0.86 1.88
CA LEU A 116 -10.45 -1.73 3.06
C LEU A 116 -11.38 -1.29 4.22
N SER A 117 -11.77 -2.28 5.03
CA SER A 117 -12.57 -2.06 6.25
C SER A 117 -11.76 -1.38 7.36
N ASP A 118 -12.44 -0.69 8.28
CA ASP A 118 -11.78 0.00 9.40
C ASP A 118 -11.08 -0.98 10.35
N GLU A 119 -11.60 -2.20 10.52
CA GLU A 119 -10.98 -3.25 11.34
C GLU A 119 -9.66 -3.72 10.74
N PHE A 120 -9.61 -3.90 9.42
CA PHE A 120 -8.40 -4.29 8.74
C PHE A 120 -7.34 -3.18 8.79
N LEU A 121 -7.76 -1.93 8.55
CA LEU A 121 -6.88 -0.76 8.67
C LEU A 121 -6.38 -0.54 10.10
N CYS A 122 -7.22 -0.81 11.11
CA CYS A 122 -6.85 -0.76 12.52
C CYS A 122 -5.69 -1.72 12.82
N ALA A 123 -5.78 -2.96 12.34
CA ALA A 123 -4.71 -3.95 12.50
C ALA A 123 -3.45 -3.56 11.72
N MET A 124 -3.59 -3.18 10.45
CA MET A 124 -2.46 -2.88 9.55
C MET A 124 -1.67 -1.64 9.97
N PHE A 125 -2.34 -0.58 10.42
CA PHE A 125 -1.71 0.66 10.89
C PHE A 125 -1.55 0.75 12.42
N GLN A 126 -1.83 -0.35 13.12
CA GLN A 126 -1.66 -0.50 14.57
C GLN A 126 -2.37 0.60 15.38
N TYR A 127 -3.63 0.90 15.05
CA TYR A 127 -4.47 1.74 15.90
C TYR A 127 -4.95 0.96 17.12
N SER A 128 -5.18 1.66 18.24
CA SER A 128 -5.63 1.05 19.49
C SER A 128 -7.05 0.49 19.41
N SER A 129 -7.89 1.05 18.54
CA SER A 129 -9.26 0.61 18.35
C SER A 129 -9.78 0.97 16.95
N ARG A 130 -10.83 0.26 16.52
CA ARG A 130 -11.56 0.60 15.29
C ARG A 130 -12.12 2.03 15.35
N GLN A 131 -12.60 2.47 16.51
CA GLN A 131 -13.10 3.84 16.68
C GLN A 131 -12.00 4.87 16.43
N ASP A 132 -10.77 4.61 16.88
CA ASP A 132 -9.63 5.50 16.64
C ASP A 132 -9.28 5.56 15.15
N THR A 133 -9.37 4.44 14.42
CA THR A 133 -9.20 4.40 12.96
C THR A 133 -10.27 5.22 12.25
N SER A 134 -11.56 5.02 12.57
CA SER A 134 -12.66 5.79 11.99
C SER A 134 -12.50 7.30 12.27
N LEU A 135 -12.04 7.64 13.48
CA LEU A 135 -11.80 9.02 13.89
C LEU A 135 -10.61 9.64 13.15
N ALA A 136 -9.53 8.90 12.93
CA ALA A 136 -8.40 9.32 12.11
C ALA A 136 -8.84 9.60 10.66
N ILE A 137 -9.60 8.68 10.05
CA ILE A 137 -10.19 8.85 8.70
C ILE A 137 -11.02 10.14 8.64
N ALA A 138 -11.92 10.34 9.61
CA ALA A 138 -12.78 11.52 9.65
C ALA A 138 -11.98 12.82 9.82
N THR A 139 -10.90 12.78 10.61
CA THR A 139 -10.02 13.92 10.86
C THR A 139 -9.27 14.32 9.60
N VAL A 140 -8.63 13.36 8.91
CA VAL A 140 -7.91 13.61 7.65
C VAL A 140 -8.86 14.17 6.60
N ARG A 141 -10.04 13.54 6.44
CA ARG A 141 -11.05 14.01 5.49
C ARG A 141 -11.45 15.46 5.76
N LYS A 142 -11.79 15.79 7.02
CA LYS A 142 -12.18 17.16 7.39
C LYS A 142 -11.06 18.16 7.15
N SER A 143 -9.82 17.79 7.47
CA SER A 143 -8.63 18.60 7.25
C SER A 143 -8.41 18.93 5.76
N LEU A 144 -8.47 17.90 4.89
CA LEU A 144 -8.33 18.09 3.44
C LEU A 144 -9.51 18.87 2.84
N THR A 145 -10.74 18.62 3.29
CA THR A 145 -11.91 19.39 2.81
C THR A 145 -11.82 20.88 3.14
N GLN A 146 -11.14 21.25 4.22
CA GLN A 146 -11.02 22.66 4.61
C GLN A 146 -10.08 23.47 3.72
N ARG A 147 -8.94 22.89 3.28
CA ARG A 147 -7.90 23.64 2.56
C ARG A 147 -7.54 23.05 1.21
N PHE A 148 -7.37 21.74 1.11
CA PHE A 148 -6.99 21.10 -0.14
C PHE A 148 -8.10 21.21 -1.20
N VAL A 149 -9.35 20.89 -0.82
CA VAL A 149 -10.48 20.90 -1.77
C VAL A 149 -10.73 22.28 -2.37
N PRO A 150 -10.85 23.39 -1.60
CA PRO A 150 -11.05 24.71 -2.18
C PRO A 150 -9.91 25.15 -3.09
N ALA A 151 -8.66 24.86 -2.72
CA ALA A 151 -7.48 25.28 -3.48
C ALA A 151 -7.23 24.48 -4.76
N ASN A 152 -7.69 23.23 -4.84
CA ASN A 152 -7.29 22.30 -5.92
C ASN A 152 -8.44 21.60 -6.65
N ILE A 153 -9.67 21.59 -6.12
CA ILE A 153 -10.81 20.82 -6.67
C ILE A 153 -12.10 21.66 -6.77
N GLY A 154 -12.31 22.61 -5.86
CA GLY A 154 -13.49 23.47 -5.84
C GLY A 154 -13.55 24.41 -7.05
N PHE A 155 -14.70 25.09 -7.24
CA PHE A 155 -14.87 26.08 -8.32
C PHE A 155 -13.79 27.18 -8.30
N ASP A 156 -13.20 27.47 -7.14
CA ASP A 156 -12.11 28.43 -6.94
C ASP A 156 -10.73 27.93 -7.44
N ALA A 157 -10.56 26.62 -7.66
CA ALA A 157 -9.31 26.05 -8.18
C ALA A 157 -9.09 26.37 -9.67
N ILE A 158 -10.17 26.66 -10.40
CA ILE A 158 -10.09 27.23 -11.75
C ILE A 158 -9.94 28.74 -11.62
N ARG A 159 -8.72 29.20 -11.38
CA ARG A 159 -8.41 30.63 -11.42
C ARG A 159 -8.63 31.15 -12.85
N ARG A 160 -9.25 32.33 -12.99
CA ARG A 160 -9.48 33.02 -14.29
C ARG A 160 -8.23 33.08 -15.18
N GLU A 161 -7.06 33.11 -14.55
CA GLU A 161 -5.74 33.10 -15.20
C GLU A 161 -5.52 31.86 -16.08
N ASN A 162 -6.01 30.68 -15.68
CA ASN A 162 -5.93 29.43 -16.46
C ASN A 162 -6.95 29.37 -17.60
N TYR A 163 -8.00 30.20 -17.55
CA TYR A 163 -9.02 30.28 -18.59
C TYR A 163 -8.54 31.09 -19.80
N ILE A 164 -7.70 32.11 -19.57
CA ILE A 164 -7.14 32.97 -20.63
C ILE A 164 -6.19 32.17 -21.53
N THR A 165 -5.40 31.25 -20.96
CA THR A 165 -4.45 30.43 -21.74
C THR A 165 -5.13 29.36 -22.61
N ILE A 166 -6.39 29.01 -22.33
CA ILE A 166 -7.16 28.00 -23.09
C ILE A 166 -7.95 28.64 -24.25
N ILE A 167 -8.23 29.95 -24.18
CA ILE A 167 -9.04 30.67 -25.19
C ILE A 167 -8.17 31.36 -26.26
N GLU A 168 -6.85 31.47 -26.05
CA GLU A 168 -5.91 32.02 -27.04
C GLU A 168 -5.22 30.94 -27.91
N ILE A 169 -5.95 29.89 -28.32
CA ILE A 169 -5.56 29.00 -29.43
C ILE A 169 -6.65 29.01 -30.50
#